data_AF-A0AAD9X0M2-F1
#
_entry.id   AF-A0AAD9X0M2-F1
#
_cell.length_a   1.000
_cell.length_b   1.000
_cell.length_c   1.000
_cell.angle_alpha   90.00
_cell.angle_beta   90.00
_cell.angle_gamma   90.00
#
_symmetry.space_group_name_H-M   'P 1'
#
loop_
_entity.id
_entity.type
_entity.pdbx_description
1 polymer ?
#
loop_
_entity_poly.entity_id
_entity_poly.type
_entity_poly.pdbx_seq_one_letter_code
_entity_poly.pdbx_strand_id
1 'polypeptide(L)'
;MICFLFITGMYSIQSDKIRAPPNYCIHEVPYFFRCKSDEIFTSMLFSIGPMHYGNTELSAMEDQKRIYFEKFRSRIPDDSLEEFKSFLQREETRILNRYCYECETCPFQMDEFRRMFFYDSIFIFELLLGDYDETNDGFLNETCEQNALIKRDLLLLENQVPYFILEHLYKLLSGYQSYPSLMNLSCKFFGLRKPKQDSFTHFTDLARSSLVGVFPRDSEISNGRFLALPTAMELKKFGVIFEPVVGGSIADMKCLSAKFIVRFFKFQIPHLEVNILSECIFQNVMAFEICTYKLKYCHVCNFL
;
A
#
# COMPACT_ATOMS: atom_id res chain seq x y z
N MET A 1 -14.22 13.47 11.05
CA MET A 1 -14.33 13.15 12.50
C MET A 1 -15.28 11.95 12.70
N ILE A 2 -14.98 10.81 12.07
CA ILE A 2 -15.82 9.59 12.10
C ILE A 2 -15.01 8.31 12.45
N CYS A 3 -13.66 8.32 12.38
CA CYS A 3 -12.86 7.09 12.54
C CYS A 3 -12.74 6.52 13.97
N PHE A 4 -12.83 7.33 15.02
CA PHE A 4 -12.42 6.90 16.37
C PHE A 4 -13.37 5.94 17.11
N LEU A 5 -14.61 5.76 16.67
CA LEU A 5 -15.63 5.02 17.43
C LEU A 5 -15.56 3.48 17.30
N PHE A 6 -14.73 2.93 16.41
CA PHE A 6 -14.92 1.54 15.96
C PHE A 6 -13.77 0.57 16.20
N ILE A 7 -12.61 1.04 16.64
CA ILE A 7 -11.42 0.19 16.86
C ILE A 7 -11.73 -0.94 17.88
N THR A 8 -12.54 -0.66 18.92
CA THR A 8 -12.91 -1.65 19.94
C THR A 8 -13.82 -2.78 19.47
N GLY A 9 -14.64 -2.55 18.43
CA GLY A 9 -15.51 -3.58 17.84
C GLY A 9 -14.84 -4.43 16.76
N MET A 10 -13.68 -4.00 16.24
CA MET A 10 -12.93 -4.69 15.20
C MET A 10 -12.09 -5.86 15.75
N TYR A 11 -11.75 -5.82 17.04
CA TYR A 11 -10.92 -6.85 17.69
C TYR A 11 -11.65 -8.16 18.02
N SER A 12 -12.98 -8.21 17.89
CA SER A 12 -13.78 -9.42 18.15
C SER A 12 -14.00 -10.31 16.91
N ILE A 13 -13.50 -9.91 15.73
CA ILE A 13 -13.64 -10.66 14.48
C ILE A 13 -12.24 -11.06 14.01
N GLN A 14 -11.58 -11.95 14.75
CA GLN A 14 -10.62 -12.83 14.11
C GLN A 14 -11.46 -13.80 13.28
N SER A 15 -11.55 -13.53 11.98
CA SER A 15 -12.22 -14.39 11.00
C SER A 15 -11.74 -15.83 11.17
N ASP A 16 -12.71 -16.75 11.18
CA ASP A 16 -12.47 -18.18 11.15
C ASP A 16 -11.40 -18.54 10.10
N LYS A 17 -10.52 -19.48 10.47
CA LYS A 17 -9.28 -19.82 9.77
C LYS A 17 -9.51 -20.10 8.27
N ILE A 18 -9.32 -19.09 7.43
CA ILE A 18 -8.95 -19.28 6.02
C ILE A 18 -7.59 -20.00 6.03
N ARG A 19 -7.47 -21.13 5.34
CA ARG A 19 -6.21 -21.86 5.15
C ARG A 19 -5.33 -21.09 4.16
N ALA A 20 -4.77 -19.97 4.63
CA ALA A 20 -3.94 -19.12 3.80
C ALA A 20 -2.58 -19.79 3.49
N PRO A 21 -2.05 -19.63 2.26
CA PRO A 21 -0.76 -20.19 1.86
C PRO A 21 0.40 -19.61 2.69
N PRO A 22 1.52 -20.31 2.83
CA PRO A 22 2.65 -19.78 3.60
C PRO A 22 3.20 -18.50 2.95
N ASN A 23 3.34 -17.44 3.75
CA ASN A 23 3.88 -16.13 3.35
C ASN A 23 3.00 -15.32 2.37
N TYR A 24 1.68 -15.50 2.43
CA TYR A 24 0.71 -14.58 1.86
C TYR A 24 0.83 -13.17 2.46
N CYS A 25 0.55 -12.16 1.65
CA CYS A 25 0.61 -10.75 2.07
C CYS A 25 -0.39 -9.85 1.31
N ILE A 26 -0.99 -10.31 0.22
CA ILE A 26 -2.02 -9.60 -0.52
C ILE A 26 -3.37 -10.20 -0.12
N HIS A 27 -4.28 -9.37 0.39
CA HIS A 27 -5.51 -9.81 1.02
C HIS A 27 -6.73 -9.19 0.34
N GLU A 28 -7.85 -9.91 0.36
CA GLU A 28 -9.14 -9.27 0.20
C GLU A 28 -9.40 -8.33 1.38
N VAL A 29 -10.03 -7.19 1.09
CA VAL A 29 -10.44 -6.22 2.09
C VAL A 29 -11.59 -6.83 2.89
N PRO A 30 -11.48 -6.91 4.22
CA PRO A 30 -12.54 -7.47 5.05
C PRO A 30 -13.88 -6.78 4.85
N TYR A 31 -14.97 -7.55 4.87
CA TYR A 31 -16.33 -7.05 4.66
C TYR A 31 -16.69 -5.83 5.50
N PHE A 32 -16.23 -5.75 6.76
CA PHE A 32 -16.56 -4.63 7.64
C PHE A 32 -15.93 -3.29 7.22
N PHE A 33 -14.89 -3.31 6.39
CA PHE A 33 -14.33 -2.12 5.75
C PHE A 33 -15.20 -1.73 4.54
N ARG A 34 -15.49 -2.69 3.65
CA ARG A 34 -16.31 -2.47 2.45
C ARG A 34 -17.73 -2.01 2.78
N CYS A 35 -18.36 -2.56 3.82
CA CYS A 35 -19.73 -2.19 4.19
C CYS A 35 -19.89 -0.72 4.63
N LYS A 36 -18.78 -0.04 4.96
CA LYS A 36 -18.78 1.38 5.35
C LYS A 36 -18.46 2.29 4.18
N SER A 37 -17.52 1.89 3.33
CA SER A 37 -16.98 2.75 2.28
C SER A 37 -16.37 1.91 1.14
N ASP A 38 -17.23 1.18 0.42
CA ASP A 38 -16.80 0.30 -0.68
C ASP A 38 -15.97 1.03 -1.75
N GLU A 39 -16.37 2.26 -2.08
CA GLU A 39 -15.70 3.14 -3.05
C GLU A 39 -14.21 3.38 -2.74
N ILE A 40 -13.80 3.31 -1.46
CA ILE A 40 -12.39 3.51 -1.08
C ILE A 40 -11.52 2.31 -1.53
N PHE A 41 -12.11 1.12 -1.63
CA PHE A 41 -11.41 -0.14 -1.89
C PHE A 41 -11.60 -0.67 -3.31
N THR A 42 -12.44 -0.03 -4.12
CA THR A 42 -12.81 -0.49 -5.47
C THR A 42 -12.03 0.25 -6.55
N SER A 43 -11.14 -0.42 -7.27
CA SER A 43 -10.34 0.20 -8.33
C SER A 43 -11.19 1.01 -9.32
N MET A 44 -10.72 2.21 -9.72
CA MET A 44 -11.51 3.14 -10.54
C MET A 44 -11.03 3.24 -11.99
N LEU A 45 -9.74 3.05 -12.25
CA LEU A 45 -9.14 3.16 -13.57
C LEU A 45 -8.69 1.80 -14.09
N PHE A 46 -8.07 0.97 -13.23
CA PHE A 46 -7.50 -0.28 -13.71
C PHE A 46 -7.28 -1.38 -12.67
N SER A 47 -7.38 -2.62 -13.14
CA SER A 47 -7.04 -3.80 -12.36
C SER A 47 -5.56 -4.12 -12.46
N ILE A 48 -4.96 -4.58 -11.37
CA ILE A 48 -3.60 -5.08 -11.24
C ILE A 48 -3.67 -6.38 -10.47
N GLY A 49 -3.07 -7.41 -11.06
CA GLY A 49 -3.09 -8.74 -10.48
C GLY A 49 -4.47 -9.38 -10.51
N PRO A 50 -4.60 -10.52 -9.82
CA PRO A 50 -5.65 -11.50 -10.07
C PRO A 50 -7.01 -11.16 -9.45
N MET A 51 -7.08 -10.39 -8.37
CA MET A 51 -8.34 -10.18 -7.62
C MET A 51 -9.41 -9.41 -8.41
N HIS A 52 -9.00 -8.52 -9.31
CA HIS A 52 -9.90 -7.72 -10.14
C HIS A 52 -9.73 -7.97 -11.64
N TYR A 53 -9.03 -9.05 -12.02
CA TYR A 53 -8.75 -9.34 -13.41
C TYR A 53 -10.02 -9.65 -14.21
N GLY A 54 -10.08 -9.18 -15.46
CA GLY A 54 -11.22 -9.43 -16.34
C GLY A 54 -12.47 -8.60 -16.03
N ASN A 55 -12.40 -7.61 -15.13
CA ASN A 55 -13.50 -6.66 -14.94
C ASN A 55 -13.76 -5.90 -16.25
N THR A 56 -14.93 -6.14 -16.84
CA THR A 56 -15.32 -5.56 -18.13
C THR A 56 -15.38 -4.05 -18.11
N GLU A 57 -15.69 -3.45 -16.95
CA GLU A 57 -15.73 -1.99 -16.75
C GLU A 57 -14.35 -1.35 -16.87
N LEU A 58 -13.28 -2.15 -16.66
CA LEU A 58 -11.89 -1.70 -16.68
C LEU A 58 -11.12 -2.22 -17.92
N SER A 59 -11.82 -2.83 -18.87
CA SER A 59 -11.23 -3.48 -20.06
C SER A 59 -10.45 -2.52 -20.95
N ALA A 60 -10.86 -1.25 -21.02
CA ALA A 60 -10.14 -0.21 -21.76
C ALA A 60 -8.69 -0.02 -21.27
N MET A 61 -8.39 -0.31 -19.98
CA MET A 61 -7.02 -0.21 -19.50
C MET A 61 -6.15 -1.39 -19.95
N GLU A 62 -6.71 -2.56 -20.26
CA GLU A 62 -5.90 -3.66 -20.78
C GLU A 62 -5.26 -3.30 -22.12
N ASP A 63 -5.91 -2.45 -22.91
CA ASP A 63 -5.32 -1.88 -24.13
C ASP A 63 -4.21 -0.88 -23.80
N GLN A 64 -4.40 -0.04 -22.78
CA GLN A 64 -3.36 0.90 -22.34
C GLN A 64 -2.10 0.15 -21.87
N LYS A 65 -2.23 -0.95 -21.12
CA LYS A 65 -1.10 -1.79 -20.71
C LYS A 65 -0.31 -2.33 -21.91
N ARG A 66 -0.97 -2.62 -23.04
CA ARG A 66 -0.29 -3.03 -24.28
C ARG A 66 0.52 -1.89 -24.89
N ILE A 67 0.00 -0.67 -24.86
CA ILE A 67 0.74 0.52 -25.33
C ILE A 67 2.02 0.71 -24.51
N TYR A 68 1.91 0.64 -23.18
CA TYR A 68 3.07 0.71 -22.29
C TYR A 68 4.05 -0.46 -22.49
N PHE A 69 3.55 -1.65 -22.80
CA PHE A 69 4.40 -2.77 -23.18
C PHE A 69 5.20 -2.49 -24.46
N GLU A 70 4.59 -1.92 -25.51
CA GLU A 70 5.34 -1.57 -26.74
C GLU A 70 6.40 -0.49 -26.46
N LYS A 71 6.10 0.49 -25.60
CA LYS A 71 7.07 1.49 -25.13
C LYS A 71 8.24 0.83 -24.40
N PHE A 72 7.97 -0.10 -23.48
CA PHE A 72 8.99 -0.87 -22.79
C PHE A 72 9.83 -1.71 -23.77
N ARG A 73 9.16 -2.46 -24.66
CA ARG A 73 9.78 -3.34 -25.66
C ARG A 73 10.74 -2.58 -26.57
N SER A 74 10.41 -1.35 -26.95
CA SER A 74 11.28 -0.53 -27.82
C SER A 74 12.65 -0.23 -27.22
N ARG A 75 12.81 -0.34 -25.89
CA ARG A 75 14.04 -0.01 -25.17
C ARG A 75 14.85 -1.22 -24.71
N ILE A 76 14.26 -2.42 -24.76
CA ILE A 76 14.79 -3.61 -24.09
C ILE A 76 15.06 -4.74 -25.07
N PRO A 77 16.21 -5.45 -24.97
CA PRO A 77 16.49 -6.58 -25.83
C PRO A 77 15.48 -7.72 -25.65
N ASP A 78 15.18 -8.43 -26.73
CA ASP A 78 14.26 -9.58 -26.70
C ASP A 78 14.70 -10.64 -25.67
N ASP A 79 16.01 -10.87 -25.50
CA ASP A 79 16.56 -11.80 -24.50
C ASP A 79 16.16 -11.44 -23.05
N SER A 80 16.13 -10.15 -22.71
CA SER A 80 15.68 -9.70 -21.38
C SER A 80 14.18 -9.91 -21.20
N LEU A 81 13.40 -9.81 -22.27
CA LEU A 81 11.96 -10.07 -22.23
C LEU A 81 11.67 -11.57 -22.03
N GLU A 82 12.42 -12.43 -22.72
CA GLU A 82 12.33 -13.89 -22.54
C GLU A 82 12.82 -14.32 -21.15
N GLU A 83 13.84 -13.67 -20.60
CA GLU A 83 14.23 -13.90 -19.20
C GLU A 83 13.11 -13.51 -18.24
N PHE A 84 12.43 -12.38 -18.46
CA PHE A 84 11.31 -11.97 -17.60
C PHE A 84 10.15 -12.97 -17.65
N LYS A 85 9.78 -13.46 -18.84
CA LYS A 85 8.77 -14.52 -19.00
C LYS A 85 9.18 -15.80 -18.27
N SER A 86 10.44 -16.20 -18.43
CA SER A 86 11.01 -17.39 -17.78
C SER A 86 11.04 -17.25 -16.26
N PHE A 87 11.33 -16.05 -15.74
CA PHE A 87 11.23 -15.73 -14.32
C PHE A 87 9.81 -15.89 -13.79
N LEU A 88 8.81 -15.32 -14.48
CA LEU A 88 7.40 -15.47 -14.08
C LEU A 88 6.97 -16.92 -14.04
N GLN A 89 7.39 -17.73 -15.02
CA GLN A 89 7.12 -19.16 -15.05
C GLN A 89 7.78 -19.92 -13.89
N ARG A 90 9.03 -19.58 -13.53
CA ARG A 90 9.74 -20.21 -12.41
C ARG A 90 9.14 -19.85 -11.05
N GLU A 91 8.59 -18.65 -10.92
CA GLU A 91 8.09 -18.12 -9.64
C GLU A 91 6.57 -18.26 -9.45
N GLU A 92 5.83 -18.86 -10.39
CA GLU A 92 4.35 -18.97 -10.35
C GLU A 92 3.81 -19.37 -8.97
N THR A 93 4.30 -20.47 -8.40
CA THR A 93 3.89 -20.94 -7.08
C THR A 93 4.14 -19.92 -5.98
N ARG A 94 5.28 -19.21 -6.04
CA ARG A 94 5.61 -18.18 -5.05
C ARG A 94 4.71 -16.96 -5.23
N ILE A 95 4.39 -16.57 -6.47
CA ILE A 95 3.47 -15.47 -6.78
C ILE A 95 2.08 -15.82 -6.25
N LEU A 96 1.56 -17.01 -6.58
CA LEU A 96 0.28 -17.51 -6.10
C LEU A 96 0.19 -17.50 -4.57
N ASN A 97 1.24 -17.97 -3.90
CA ASN A 97 1.31 -17.99 -2.44
C ASN A 97 1.33 -16.59 -1.78
N ARG A 98 1.45 -15.50 -2.55
CA ARG A 98 1.30 -14.13 -2.02
C ARG A 98 -0.14 -13.72 -1.80
N TYR A 99 -1.08 -14.37 -2.47
CA TYR A 99 -2.49 -13.98 -2.45
C TYR A 99 -3.28 -14.82 -1.46
N CYS A 100 -4.08 -14.16 -0.64
CA CYS A 100 -5.04 -14.78 0.26
C CYS A 100 -6.35 -15.04 -0.50
N TYR A 101 -6.40 -16.13 -1.28
CA TYR A 101 -7.67 -16.57 -1.86
C TYR A 101 -8.52 -17.29 -0.81
N GLU A 102 -9.84 -17.13 -0.88
CA GLU A 102 -10.77 -18.00 -0.16
C GLU A 102 -10.76 -19.44 -0.70
N CYS A 103 -10.36 -19.63 -1.96
CA CYS A 103 -10.28 -20.92 -2.64
C CYS A 103 -8.83 -21.48 -2.66
N GLU A 104 -8.66 -22.80 -2.49
CA GLU A 104 -7.34 -23.47 -2.48
C GLU A 104 -6.65 -23.49 -3.87
N THR A 105 -7.33 -23.09 -4.94
CA THR A 105 -6.82 -23.14 -6.32
C THR A 105 -6.85 -21.79 -7.00
N CYS A 106 -5.83 -21.51 -7.83
CA CYS A 106 -5.82 -20.33 -8.71
C CYS A 106 -7.08 -20.32 -9.58
N PRO A 107 -7.87 -19.22 -9.59
CA PRO A 107 -9.07 -19.14 -10.40
C PRO A 107 -8.77 -18.97 -11.91
N PHE A 108 -7.50 -18.79 -12.28
CA PHE A 108 -7.06 -18.54 -13.65
C PHE A 108 -6.30 -19.73 -14.25
N GLN A 109 -6.37 -19.86 -15.58
CA GLN A 109 -5.41 -20.70 -16.30
C GLN A 109 -3.99 -20.12 -16.13
N MET A 110 -2.98 -20.97 -15.96
CA MET A 110 -1.62 -20.50 -15.69
C MET A 110 -1.07 -19.57 -16.79
N ASP A 111 -1.44 -19.80 -18.05
CA ASP A 111 -1.04 -18.95 -19.17
C ASP A 111 -1.62 -17.53 -19.07
N GLU A 112 -2.88 -17.42 -18.63
CA GLU A 112 -3.56 -16.16 -18.37
C GLU A 112 -2.95 -15.47 -17.14
N PHE A 113 -2.69 -16.23 -16.08
CA PHE A 113 -2.02 -15.75 -14.88
C PHE A 113 -0.64 -15.15 -15.20
N ARG A 114 0.22 -15.85 -15.95
CA ARG A 114 1.52 -15.31 -16.37
C ARG A 114 1.38 -14.05 -17.22
N ARG A 115 0.44 -14.05 -18.17
CA ARG A 115 0.19 -12.90 -19.05
C ARG A 115 -0.21 -11.67 -18.25
N MET A 116 -1.07 -11.83 -17.26
CA MET A 116 -1.50 -10.76 -16.36
C MET A 116 -0.31 -10.14 -15.64
N PHE A 117 0.48 -10.92 -14.90
CA PHE A 117 1.66 -10.39 -14.20
C PHE A 117 2.69 -9.77 -15.13
N PHE A 118 2.83 -10.29 -16.35
CA PHE A 118 3.73 -9.73 -17.35
C PHE A 118 3.34 -8.31 -17.75
N TYR A 119 2.08 -8.09 -18.17
CA TYR A 119 1.62 -6.76 -18.57
C TYR A 119 1.50 -5.80 -17.38
N ASP A 120 0.99 -6.27 -16.24
CA ASP A 120 0.77 -5.44 -15.05
C ASP A 120 2.09 -4.94 -14.48
N SER A 121 3.10 -5.81 -14.39
CA SER A 121 4.41 -5.41 -13.86
C SER A 121 5.09 -4.41 -14.77
N ILE A 122 5.03 -4.59 -16.10
CA ILE A 122 5.61 -3.66 -17.07
C ILE A 122 4.87 -2.33 -17.03
N PHE A 123 3.54 -2.34 -16.99
CA PHE A 123 2.73 -1.12 -16.89
C PHE A 123 3.08 -0.31 -15.64
N ILE A 124 3.07 -0.93 -14.46
CA ILE A 124 3.49 -0.28 -13.20
C ILE A 124 4.88 0.31 -13.35
N PHE A 125 5.80 -0.48 -13.89
CA PHE A 125 7.19 -0.09 -14.00
C PHE A 125 7.38 1.13 -14.91
N GLU A 126 6.71 1.15 -16.07
CA GLU A 126 6.73 2.30 -16.98
C GLU A 126 6.11 3.56 -16.36
N LEU A 127 5.04 3.43 -15.56
CA LEU A 127 4.47 4.57 -14.83
C LEU A 127 5.49 5.19 -13.87
N LEU A 128 6.25 4.35 -13.15
CA LEU A 128 7.30 4.81 -12.23
C LEU A 128 8.44 5.51 -12.96
N LEU A 129 8.90 4.97 -14.09
CA LEU A 129 9.97 5.59 -14.89
C LEU A 129 9.53 6.89 -15.53
N GLY A 130 8.36 6.90 -16.17
CA GLY A 130 7.88 8.09 -16.85
C GLY A 130 7.54 9.23 -15.88
N ASP A 131 7.14 8.95 -14.64
CA ASP A 131 6.98 9.97 -13.59
C ASP A 131 8.34 10.52 -13.14
N TYR A 132 9.35 9.65 -13.06
CA TYR A 132 10.70 10.08 -12.71
C TYR A 132 11.34 10.96 -13.80
N ASP A 133 11.22 10.54 -15.06
CA ASP A 133 11.78 11.23 -16.23
C ASP A 133 10.95 12.43 -16.68
N GLU A 134 9.75 12.62 -16.11
CA GLU A 134 8.77 13.62 -16.55
C GLU A 134 8.34 13.42 -18.02
N THR A 135 8.39 12.17 -18.50
CA THR A 135 8.12 11.79 -19.91
C THR A 135 6.80 11.05 -20.10
N ASN A 136 5.92 11.03 -19.09
CA ASN A 136 4.65 10.36 -19.24
C ASN A 136 3.82 10.96 -20.37
N ASP A 137 3.52 10.11 -21.33
CA ASP A 137 2.78 10.35 -22.54
C ASP A 137 1.28 10.39 -22.21
N GLY A 138 0.74 11.60 -21.99
CA GLY A 138 -0.71 11.89 -21.93
C GLY A 138 -1.49 11.27 -20.76
N PHE A 139 -1.36 9.96 -20.51
CA PHE A 139 -2.11 9.19 -19.52
C PHE A 139 -1.89 9.63 -18.06
N LEU A 140 -0.67 10.06 -17.70
CA LEU A 140 -0.37 10.72 -16.42
C LEU A 140 -0.33 12.26 -16.53
N ASN A 141 -0.67 12.84 -17.69
CA ASN A 141 -0.52 14.26 -17.97
C ASN A 141 -1.82 14.98 -18.36
N GLU A 142 -2.96 14.28 -18.41
CA GLU A 142 -4.24 14.89 -18.74
C GLU A 142 -4.81 15.74 -17.59
N THR A 143 -4.74 15.27 -16.32
CA THR A 143 -5.14 16.06 -15.14
C THR A 143 -4.46 15.63 -13.83
N CYS A 144 -4.37 16.53 -12.84
CA CYS A 144 -3.97 16.18 -11.47
C CYS A 144 -4.88 15.12 -10.82
N GLU A 145 -6.16 15.07 -11.21
CA GLU A 145 -7.14 14.13 -10.69
C GLU A 145 -6.86 12.70 -11.16
N GLN A 146 -6.57 12.50 -12.45
CA GLN A 146 -6.21 11.19 -12.98
C GLN A 146 -4.93 10.64 -12.34
N ASN A 147 -3.93 11.48 -12.11
CA ASN A 147 -2.73 11.09 -11.38
C ASN A 147 -3.02 10.62 -9.96
N ALA A 148 -3.94 11.28 -9.26
CA ALA A 148 -4.37 10.86 -7.93
C ALA A 148 -5.08 9.51 -7.97
N LEU A 149 -5.93 9.27 -8.98
CA LEU A 149 -6.62 8.00 -9.19
C LEU A 149 -5.66 6.85 -9.53
N ILE A 150 -4.66 7.08 -10.38
CA ILE A 150 -3.65 6.07 -10.73
C ILE A 150 -2.85 5.66 -9.48
N LYS A 151 -2.39 6.65 -8.70
CA LYS A 151 -1.67 6.40 -7.44
C LYS A 151 -2.54 5.66 -6.44
N ARG A 152 -3.82 6.04 -6.34
CA ARG A 152 -4.80 5.38 -5.49
C ARG A 152 -4.96 3.92 -5.87
N ASP A 153 -5.25 3.62 -7.15
CA ASP A 153 -5.46 2.25 -7.62
C ASP A 153 -4.26 1.35 -7.34
N LEU A 154 -3.04 1.86 -7.51
CA LEU A 154 -1.81 1.13 -7.20
C LEU A 154 -1.55 0.91 -5.70
N LEU A 155 -2.26 1.60 -4.80
CA LEU A 155 -2.12 1.45 -3.35
C LEU A 155 -3.22 0.59 -2.73
N LEU A 156 -4.27 0.25 -3.48
CA LEU A 156 -5.37 -0.59 -3.00
C LEU A 156 -4.86 -1.98 -2.65
N LEU A 157 -5.25 -2.48 -1.47
CA LEU A 157 -4.77 -3.75 -0.93
C LEU A 157 -5.03 -4.95 -1.85
N GLU A 158 -6.17 -4.96 -2.55
CA GLU A 158 -6.56 -6.01 -3.50
C GLU A 158 -5.91 -5.85 -4.88
N ASN A 159 -5.39 -4.66 -5.20
CA ASN A 159 -4.90 -4.29 -6.53
C ASN A 159 -3.37 -4.28 -6.59
N GLN A 160 -2.74 -5.37 -6.13
CA GLN A 160 -1.29 -5.43 -5.89
C GLN A 160 -0.60 -6.50 -6.76
N VAL A 161 0.64 -6.19 -7.13
CA VAL A 161 1.64 -7.14 -7.65
C VAL A 161 2.72 -7.32 -6.57
N PRO A 162 3.19 -8.55 -6.30
CA PRO A 162 4.30 -8.77 -5.39
C PRO A 162 5.53 -7.98 -5.83
N TYR A 163 6.07 -7.19 -4.91
CA TYR A 163 7.12 -6.22 -5.21
C TYR A 163 8.39 -6.86 -5.79
N PHE A 164 8.69 -8.11 -5.41
CA PHE A 164 9.84 -8.85 -5.92
C PHE A 164 9.81 -9.09 -7.44
N ILE A 165 8.63 -9.05 -8.06
CA ILE A 165 8.50 -9.13 -9.52
C ILE A 165 9.02 -7.84 -10.16
N LEU A 166 8.64 -6.68 -9.59
CA LEU A 166 9.13 -5.37 -10.01
C LEU A 166 10.64 -5.23 -9.75
N GLU A 167 11.15 -5.79 -8.65
CA GLU A 167 12.59 -5.83 -8.36
C GLU A 167 13.37 -6.63 -9.41
N HIS A 168 12.82 -7.75 -9.86
CA HIS A 168 13.43 -8.56 -10.91
C HIS A 168 13.44 -7.78 -12.24
N LEU A 169 12.31 -7.17 -12.61
CA LEU A 169 12.21 -6.34 -13.81
C LEU A 169 13.19 -5.16 -13.78
N TYR A 170 13.33 -4.49 -12.63
CA TYR A 170 14.32 -3.42 -12.42
C TYR A 170 15.76 -3.89 -12.65
N LYS A 171 16.12 -5.11 -12.24
CA LYS A 171 17.47 -5.66 -12.43
C LYS A 171 17.80 -5.89 -13.91
N LEU A 172 16.83 -6.36 -14.70
CA LEU A 172 17.00 -6.52 -16.15
C LEU A 172 17.37 -5.19 -16.83
N LEU A 173 16.90 -4.07 -16.28
CA LEU A 173 17.14 -2.72 -16.78
C LEU A 173 18.42 -2.09 -16.27
N SER A 174 18.91 -2.50 -15.11
CA SER A 174 20.11 -1.92 -14.50
C SER A 174 21.39 -2.11 -15.33
N GLY A 175 21.36 -2.99 -16.34
CA GLY A 175 22.39 -3.06 -17.38
C GLY A 175 22.41 -1.86 -18.34
N TYR A 176 21.39 -0.99 -18.31
CA TYR A 176 21.13 0.01 -19.35
C TYR A 176 21.03 1.47 -18.85
N GLN A 177 20.71 1.78 -17.57
CA GLN A 177 20.52 3.17 -17.10
C GLN A 177 20.89 3.43 -15.61
N SER A 178 21.18 4.70 -15.27
CA SER A 178 21.54 5.20 -13.92
C SER A 178 20.30 5.69 -13.13
N TYR A 179 19.26 4.87 -13.01
CA TYR A 179 18.09 5.24 -12.20
C TYR A 179 18.36 5.14 -10.70
N PRO A 180 17.65 5.93 -9.87
CA PRO A 180 17.55 5.67 -8.43
C PRO A 180 16.95 4.28 -8.19
N SER A 181 17.20 3.71 -7.00
CA SER A 181 16.61 2.42 -6.64
C SER A 181 15.09 2.38 -6.85
N LEU A 182 14.54 1.20 -7.18
CA LEU A 182 13.10 1.01 -7.35
C LEU A 182 12.28 1.54 -6.17
N MET A 183 12.79 1.38 -4.93
CA MET A 183 12.15 1.94 -3.74
C MET A 183 12.10 3.47 -3.76
N ASN A 184 13.18 4.14 -4.20
CA ASN A 184 13.20 5.60 -4.31
C ASN A 184 12.24 6.07 -5.41
N LEU A 185 12.18 5.37 -6.55
CA LEU A 185 11.22 5.64 -7.62
C LEU A 185 9.78 5.51 -7.10
N SER A 186 9.47 4.40 -6.42
CA SER A 186 8.16 4.14 -5.82
C SER A 186 7.80 5.21 -4.77
N CYS A 187 8.73 5.55 -3.87
CA CYS A 187 8.49 6.58 -2.85
C CYS A 187 8.24 7.96 -3.49
N LYS A 188 9.01 8.34 -4.52
CA LYS A 188 8.80 9.60 -5.25
C LYS A 188 7.40 9.61 -5.90
N PHE A 189 7.06 8.54 -6.62
CA PHE A 189 5.79 8.40 -7.32
C PHE A 189 4.60 8.58 -6.36
N PHE A 190 4.61 7.89 -5.22
CA PHE A 190 3.51 7.96 -4.24
C PHE A 190 3.60 9.15 -3.27
N GLY A 191 4.65 9.95 -3.31
CA GLY A 191 4.90 11.01 -2.31
C GLY A 191 5.15 10.46 -0.89
N LEU A 192 5.70 9.25 -0.79
CA LEU A 192 5.97 8.58 0.48
C LEU A 192 7.34 8.96 1.03
N ARG A 193 7.44 9.04 2.37
CA ARG A 193 8.74 9.10 3.04
C ARG A 193 9.47 7.76 2.87
N LYS A 194 10.77 7.81 2.61
CA LYS A 194 11.59 6.60 2.53
C LYS A 194 11.51 5.82 3.86
N PRO A 195 11.14 4.53 3.85
CA PRO A 195 11.12 3.73 5.06
C PRO A 195 12.54 3.52 5.60
N LYS A 196 12.66 3.27 6.91
CA LYS A 196 13.95 2.89 7.54
C LYS A 196 14.33 1.43 7.27
N GLN A 197 13.39 0.63 6.78
CA GLN A 197 13.57 -0.77 6.45
C GLN A 197 13.31 -0.94 4.96
N ASP A 198 14.15 -1.73 4.31
CA ASP A 198 14.05 -1.99 2.87
C ASP A 198 13.24 -3.27 2.57
N SER A 199 12.49 -3.78 3.55
CA SER A 199 11.73 -5.03 3.42
C SER A 199 10.24 -4.73 3.48
N PHE A 200 9.59 -4.82 2.32
CA PHE A 200 8.16 -4.74 2.13
C PHE A 200 7.77 -5.62 0.93
N THR A 201 6.52 -6.04 0.87
CA THR A 201 6.08 -7.11 -0.05
C THR A 201 5.25 -6.63 -1.24
N HIS A 202 4.65 -5.44 -1.15
CA HIS A 202 3.88 -4.75 -2.20
C HIS A 202 3.75 -3.26 -1.83
N PHE A 203 3.06 -2.44 -2.63
CA PHE A 203 3.00 -0.98 -2.42
C PHE A 203 2.22 -0.56 -1.18
N THR A 204 1.14 -1.25 -0.81
CA THR A 204 0.43 -0.96 0.46
C THR A 204 1.34 -1.22 1.67
N ASP A 205 2.17 -2.27 1.63
CA ASP A 205 3.16 -2.57 2.68
C ASP A 205 4.33 -1.57 2.67
N LEU A 206 4.73 -1.06 1.50
CA LEU A 206 5.65 0.08 1.39
C LEU A 206 5.06 1.32 2.08
N ALA A 207 3.81 1.67 1.79
CA ALA A 207 3.12 2.79 2.43
C ALA A 207 3.03 2.62 3.94
N ARG A 208 2.70 1.41 4.42
CA ARG A 208 2.77 1.08 5.84
C ARG A 208 4.18 1.27 6.39
N SER A 209 5.20 0.76 5.73
CA SER A 209 6.60 0.87 6.16
C SER A 209 7.07 2.32 6.25
N SER A 210 6.62 3.18 5.33
CA SER A 210 6.83 4.62 5.35
C SER A 210 6.14 5.29 6.54
N LEU A 211 4.91 4.86 6.88
CA LEU A 211 4.16 5.34 8.05
C LEU A 211 4.69 4.78 9.38
N VAL A 212 5.27 3.59 9.40
CA VAL A 212 5.74 2.92 10.63
C VAL A 212 7.22 3.17 10.93
N GLY A 213 8.09 3.32 9.93
CA GLY A 213 9.50 3.73 10.17
C GLY A 213 9.63 5.09 10.88
N VAL A 214 8.51 5.80 10.88
CA VAL A 214 8.17 7.01 11.57
C VAL A 214 7.86 6.77 13.07
N PHE A 215 7.14 5.71 13.44
CA PHE A 215 6.81 5.39 14.83
C PHE A 215 8.01 4.67 15.52
N PRO A 216 8.27 4.90 16.82
CA PRO A 216 9.34 4.20 17.54
C PRO A 216 9.11 2.68 17.55
N ARG A 217 10.16 1.88 17.29
CA ARG A 217 10.13 0.41 17.43
C ARG A 217 10.43 0.02 18.88
N ASP A 218 9.55 -0.79 19.47
CA ASP A 218 9.64 -1.81 20.54
C ASP A 218 10.70 -1.76 21.68
N SER A 219 11.73 -0.93 21.66
CA SER A 219 12.70 -0.87 22.78
C SER A 219 12.21 -0.07 23.99
N GLU A 220 11.02 0.55 23.93
CA GLU A 220 10.49 1.38 25.03
C GLU A 220 9.06 1.03 25.49
N ILE A 221 8.42 -0.01 24.93
CA ILE A 221 7.06 -0.39 25.35
C ILE A 221 7.16 -1.46 26.44
N SER A 222 6.87 -1.04 27.67
CA SER A 222 6.72 -1.89 28.85
C SER A 222 5.75 -3.04 28.58
N ASN A 223 5.88 -4.14 29.33
CA ASN A 223 4.99 -5.33 29.34
C ASN A 223 3.52 -5.04 29.75
N GLY A 224 3.01 -3.83 29.51
CA GLY A 224 1.65 -3.42 29.81
C GLY A 224 0.63 -4.18 28.96
N ARG A 225 -0.45 -4.61 29.60
CA ARG A 225 -1.68 -5.01 28.90
C ARG A 225 -2.16 -3.82 28.06
N PHE A 226 -2.44 -4.03 26.78
CA PHE A 226 -3.14 -3.05 25.96
C PHE A 226 -4.53 -2.84 26.56
N LEU A 227 -4.66 -1.81 27.38
CA LEU A 227 -5.95 -1.22 27.73
C LEU A 227 -6.49 -0.55 26.47
N ALA A 228 -7.81 -0.53 26.30
CA ALA A 228 -8.45 0.30 25.28
C ALA A 228 -7.84 1.72 25.35
N LEU A 229 -7.14 2.13 24.30
CA LEU A 229 -6.52 3.44 24.26
C LEU A 229 -7.66 4.48 24.29
N PRO A 230 -7.60 5.48 25.19
CA PRO A 230 -8.61 6.51 25.24
C PRO A 230 -8.63 7.28 23.92
N THR A 231 -9.83 7.48 23.38
CA THR A 231 -10.05 8.27 22.16
C THR A 231 -9.54 9.70 22.33
N ALA A 232 -9.26 10.39 21.22
CA ALA A 232 -8.88 11.81 21.26
C ALA A 232 -9.93 12.68 22.01
N MET A 233 -11.20 12.32 21.93
CA MET A 233 -12.29 12.97 22.66
C MET A 233 -12.21 12.71 24.17
N GLU A 234 -11.91 11.49 24.59
CA GLU A 234 -11.71 11.15 26.00
C GLU A 234 -10.48 11.84 26.56
N LEU A 235 -9.35 11.81 25.83
CA LEU A 235 -8.15 12.55 26.19
C LEU A 235 -8.44 14.06 26.36
N LYS A 236 -9.21 14.66 25.44
CA LYS A 236 -9.65 16.05 25.56
C LYS A 236 -10.49 16.29 26.82
N LYS A 237 -11.41 15.37 27.17
CA LYS A 237 -12.19 15.44 28.43
C LYS A 237 -11.30 15.37 29.67
N PHE A 238 -10.20 14.63 29.60
CA PHE A 238 -9.19 14.54 30.66
C PHE A 238 -8.14 15.67 30.65
N GLY A 239 -8.38 16.75 29.89
CA GLY A 239 -7.54 17.95 29.90
C GLY A 239 -6.28 17.86 29.04
N VAL A 240 -6.22 16.90 28.10
CA VAL A 240 -5.18 16.90 27.06
C VAL A 240 -5.47 17.99 26.04
N ILE A 241 -4.46 18.82 25.78
CA ILE A 241 -4.53 19.93 24.83
C ILE A 241 -3.92 19.48 23.50
N PHE A 242 -4.66 19.61 22.41
CA PHE A 242 -4.16 19.29 21.07
C PHE A 242 -3.69 20.58 20.37
N GLU A 243 -2.43 20.62 19.95
CA GLU A 243 -1.81 21.79 19.30
C GLU A 243 -1.36 21.42 17.87
N PRO A 244 -1.78 22.17 16.84
CA PRO A 244 -1.29 21.95 15.49
C PRO A 244 0.19 22.37 15.38
N VAL A 245 0.99 21.59 14.65
CA VAL A 245 2.35 21.96 14.26
C VAL A 245 2.39 22.23 12.76
N VAL A 246 2.97 23.38 12.40
CA VAL A 246 3.18 23.77 10.99
C VAL A 246 4.36 22.99 10.45
N GLY A 247 4.12 22.20 9.40
CA GLY A 247 5.11 21.28 8.85
C GLY A 247 5.29 20.01 9.70
N GLY A 248 6.01 19.05 9.14
CA GLY A 248 6.14 17.69 9.69
C GLY A 248 5.22 16.68 9.00
N SER A 249 5.24 15.44 9.48
CA SER A 249 4.37 14.32 9.08
C SER A 249 3.73 13.75 10.33
N ILE A 250 2.69 12.92 10.19
CA ILE A 250 2.09 12.11 11.27
C ILE A 250 3.13 11.53 12.25
N ALA A 251 4.33 11.26 11.74
CA ALA A 251 5.49 10.87 12.53
C ALA A 251 5.96 11.76 13.65
N ASP A 252 5.78 13.04 13.46
CA ASP A 252 6.37 14.08 14.25
C ASP A 252 5.42 14.45 15.41
N MET A 253 4.38 13.62 15.66
CA MET A 253 3.49 13.73 16.81
C MET A 253 4.27 13.60 18.12
N LYS A 254 4.07 14.55 19.02
CA LYS A 254 4.77 14.60 20.31
C LYS A 254 3.81 14.81 21.46
N CYS A 255 3.97 14.02 22.51
CA CYS A 255 3.31 14.26 23.79
C CYS A 255 4.29 14.97 24.73
N LEU A 256 4.00 16.22 25.06
CA LEU A 256 4.78 17.04 25.98
C LEU A 256 4.06 17.11 27.32
N SER A 257 4.75 16.76 28.40
CA SER A 257 4.22 16.99 29.74
C SER A 257 4.71 18.33 30.27
N ALA A 258 3.79 19.24 30.60
CA ALA A 258 4.11 20.45 31.34
C ALA A 258 3.85 20.20 32.82
N LYS A 259 4.89 20.36 33.66
CA LYS A 259 4.74 20.37 35.11
C LYS A 259 4.40 21.79 35.57
N PHE A 260 3.13 22.01 35.86
CA PHE A 260 2.69 23.09 36.76
C PHE A 260 2.05 22.46 37.99
N ILE A 261 1.46 23.27 38.89
CA ILE A 261 0.72 22.82 40.09
C ILE A 261 -0.28 21.68 39.76
N VAL A 262 -0.75 21.60 38.50
CA VAL A 262 -1.45 20.45 37.91
C VAL A 262 -0.69 19.97 36.66
N ARG A 263 -0.61 18.65 36.44
CA ARG A 263 0.05 18.05 35.27
C ARG A 263 -0.90 18.14 34.06
N PHE A 264 -0.49 18.87 33.03
CA PHE A 264 -1.19 18.90 31.74
C PHE A 264 -0.35 18.24 30.67
N PHE A 265 -1.03 17.56 29.75
CA PHE A 265 -0.41 16.94 28.58
C PHE A 265 -0.78 17.75 27.35
N LYS A 266 0.23 18.13 26.58
CA LYS A 266 0.07 18.75 25.28
C LYS A 266 0.42 17.72 24.21
N PHE A 267 -0.49 17.48 23.29
CA PHE A 267 -0.31 16.57 22.18
C PHE A 267 -0.19 17.39 20.90
N GLN A 268 1.01 17.44 20.35
CA GLN A 268 1.31 18.17 19.12
C GLN A 268 1.02 17.27 17.92
N ILE A 269 0.14 17.73 17.03
CA ILE A 269 -0.25 17.03 15.81
C ILE A 269 0.15 17.88 14.60
N PRO A 270 0.98 17.37 13.68
CA PRO A 270 1.29 18.08 12.45
C PRO A 270 0.05 18.19 11.58
N HIS A 271 -0.03 19.25 10.77
CA HIS A 271 -1.12 19.43 9.83
C HIS A 271 -1.20 18.24 8.86
N LEU A 272 -2.30 17.48 8.92
CA LEU A 272 -2.57 16.39 7.99
C LEU A 272 -3.50 16.90 6.91
N GLU A 273 -3.00 16.97 5.68
CA GLU A 273 -3.85 17.21 4.53
C GLU A 273 -4.68 15.95 4.27
N VAL A 274 -6.01 16.09 4.37
CA VAL A 274 -6.95 15.01 4.07
C VAL A 274 -7.42 15.20 2.64
N ASN A 275 -6.85 14.41 1.74
CA ASN A 275 -7.28 14.26 0.36
C ASN A 275 -7.55 12.78 0.04
N ILE A 276 -8.06 12.52 -1.17
CA ILE A 276 -8.45 11.17 -1.63
C ILE A 276 -7.29 10.16 -1.46
N LEU A 277 -6.06 10.57 -1.77
CA LEU A 277 -4.89 9.70 -1.66
C LEU A 277 -4.55 9.38 -0.20
N SER A 278 -4.59 10.37 0.69
CA SER A 278 -4.35 10.16 2.12
C SER A 278 -5.38 9.23 2.76
N GLU A 279 -6.67 9.38 2.42
CA GLU A 279 -7.74 8.51 2.90
C GLU A 279 -7.58 7.08 2.40
N CYS A 280 -7.26 6.91 1.12
CA CYS A 280 -6.94 5.62 0.52
C CYS A 280 -5.77 4.94 1.25
N ILE A 281 -4.67 5.66 1.50
CA ILE A 281 -3.50 5.12 2.21
C ILE A 281 -3.90 4.63 3.60
N PHE A 282 -4.58 5.45 4.41
CA PHE A 282 -4.92 5.03 5.78
C PHE A 282 -5.85 3.83 5.80
N GLN A 283 -6.92 3.83 4.99
CA GLN A 283 -7.90 2.75 5.00
C GLN A 283 -7.30 1.42 4.51
N ASN A 284 -6.50 1.44 3.44
CA ASN A 284 -5.86 0.22 2.92
C ASN A 284 -4.73 -0.28 3.83
N VAL A 285 -3.96 0.62 4.45
CA VAL A 285 -2.94 0.23 5.43
C VAL A 285 -3.59 -0.35 6.69
N MET A 286 -4.70 0.21 7.17
CA MET A 286 -5.44 -0.37 8.30
C MET A 286 -5.99 -1.76 7.98
N ALA A 287 -6.58 -1.93 6.78
CA ALA A 287 -7.05 -3.24 6.33
C ALA A 287 -5.89 -4.25 6.27
N PHE A 288 -4.77 -3.86 5.69
CA PHE A 288 -3.54 -4.68 5.67
C PHE A 288 -3.07 -5.04 7.08
N GLU A 289 -3.02 -4.08 7.99
CA GLU A 289 -2.55 -4.32 9.35
C GLU A 289 -3.40 -5.35 10.10
N ILE A 290 -4.71 -5.29 9.94
CA ILE A 290 -5.66 -6.22 10.58
C ILE A 290 -5.55 -7.61 9.98
N CYS A 291 -5.35 -7.72 8.67
CA CYS A 291 -5.25 -9.01 8.00
C CYS A 291 -3.90 -9.71 8.24
N THR A 292 -2.80 -8.94 8.37
CA THR A 292 -1.44 -9.49 8.38
C THR A 292 -0.81 -9.57 9.76
N TYR A 293 -1.08 -8.61 10.64
CA TYR A 293 -0.34 -8.45 11.89
C TYR A 293 -1.17 -8.85 13.12
N LYS A 294 -0.48 -9.35 14.15
CA LYS A 294 -1.09 -9.45 15.48
C LYS A 294 -1.38 -8.04 15.99
N LEU A 295 -2.46 -7.88 16.76
CA LEU A 295 -2.96 -6.57 17.26
C LEU A 295 -1.87 -5.63 17.81
N LYS A 296 -0.88 -6.17 18.53
CA LYS A 296 0.24 -5.38 19.09
C LYS A 296 1.16 -4.73 18.04
N TYR A 297 1.09 -5.15 16.79
CA TYR A 297 1.90 -4.67 15.66
C TYR A 297 1.07 -3.90 14.61
N CYS A 298 -0.21 -3.68 14.87
CA CYS A 298 -1.08 -2.83 14.05
C CYS A 298 -0.88 -1.36 14.46
N HIS A 299 0.26 -0.78 14.11
CA HIS A 299 0.66 0.56 14.56
C HIS A 299 -0.22 1.65 13.98
N VAL A 300 -0.68 1.55 12.75
CA VAL A 300 -1.58 2.55 12.16
C VAL A 300 -2.98 2.41 12.78
N CYS A 301 -3.51 1.19 12.91
CA CYS A 301 -4.82 0.96 13.54
C CYS A 301 -4.86 1.34 15.02
N ASN A 302 -3.74 1.28 15.74
CA ASN A 302 -3.69 1.63 17.16
C ASN A 302 -3.57 3.15 17.38
N PHE A 303 -3.32 3.96 16.34
CA PHE A 303 -3.09 5.40 16.44
C PHE A 303 -4.18 6.27 15.80
N LEU A 304 -4.92 5.75 14.81
CA LEU A 304 -6.01 6.44 14.09
C LEU A 304 -7.38 5.90 14.47
#